data_AF-A0A452V6L2-F1
#
_entry.id   AF-A0A452V6L2-F1
#
_cell.length_a   1.000
_cell.length_b   1.000
_cell.length_c   1.000
_cell.angle_alpha   90.00
_cell.angle_beta   90.00
_cell.angle_gamma   90.00
#
_symmetry.space_group_name_H-M   'P 1'
#
loop_
_entity.id
_entity.type
_entity.pdbx_description
1 polymer ?
#
loop_
_entity_poly.entity_id
_entity_poly.type
_entity_poly.pdbx_seq_one_letter_code
_entity_poly.pdbx_strand_id
1 'polypeptide(L)' 'MLPLLEDKLQAELPEGARVVSGRFPLPTWQPVAVMGEGVDRVWAYDVHSTDGPPCSSLQPKNPPRASSWGNK' A
#
# COMPACT_ATOMS: atom_id res chain seq x y z
N MET A 1 13.03 -16.01 5.38
CA MET A 1 12.10 -16.04 6.53
C MET A 1 10.87 -15.16 6.32
N LEU A 2 11.02 -13.91 5.83
CA LEU A 2 9.88 -13.03 5.50
C LEU A 2 8.87 -13.60 4.48
N PRO A 3 9.29 -14.34 3.42
CA PRO A 3 8.33 -14.92 2.48
C PRO A 3 7.34 -15.88 3.14
N LEU A 4 7.79 -16.70 4.09
CA LEU A 4 6.91 -17.61 4.82
C LEU A 4 5.92 -16.86 5.72
N LEU A 5 6.32 -15.68 6.24
CA LEU A 5 5.42 -14.83 7.00
C LEU A 5 4.35 -14.20 6.07
N GLU A 6 4.76 -13.74 4.89
CA GLU A 6 3.85 -13.20 3.86
C GLU A 6 2.80 -14.25 3.47
N ASP A 7 3.23 -15.48 3.18
CA ASP A 7 2.33 -16.60 2.84
C ASP A 7 1.34 -16.89 3.97
N LYS A 8 1.82 -16.93 5.22
CA LYS A 8 0.96 -17.18 6.38
C LYS A 8 -0.03 -16.05 6.61
N LEU A 9 0.39 -14.79 6.47
CA LEU A 9 -0.51 -13.65 6.62
C LEU A 9 -1.61 -13.68 5.56
N GLN A 10 -1.28 -14.02 4.32
CA GLN A 10 -2.26 -14.12 3.25
C GLN A 10 -3.24 -15.30 3.43
N ALA A 11 -2.77 -16.42 3.97
CA ALA A 11 -3.60 -17.61 4.20
C ALA A 11 -4.55 -17.44 5.41
N GLU A 12 -4.11 -16.73 6.44
CA GLU A 12 -4.85 -16.63 7.71
C GLU A 12 -5.74 -15.38 7.79
N LEU A 13 -5.43 -14.32 7.05
CA LEU A 13 -6.17 -13.06 7.12
C LEU A 13 -7.31 -12.99 6.09
N PRO A 14 -8.49 -12.51 6.49
CA PRO A 14 -9.60 -12.32 5.56
C PRO A 14 -9.39 -11.12 4.63
N GLU A 15 -10.14 -11.08 3.54
CA GLU A 15 -10.18 -9.94 2.62
C GLU A 15 -10.57 -8.65 3.34
N GLY A 16 -9.84 -7.57 3.09
CA GLY A 16 -10.03 -6.28 3.75
C GLY A 16 -9.35 -6.16 5.11
N ALA A 17 -8.63 -7.20 5.57
CA ALA A 17 -7.74 -7.06 6.72
C ALA A 17 -6.56 -6.12 6.40
N ARG A 18 -6.07 -5.43 7.43
CA ARG A 18 -4.93 -4.51 7.31
C ARG A 18 -3.77 -4.97 8.19
N VAL A 19 -2.62 -5.16 7.57
CA VAL A 19 -1.36 -5.52 8.25
C VAL A 19 -0.52 -4.26 8.44
N VAL A 20 -0.01 -4.04 9.65
CA VAL A 20 0.95 -2.95 9.93
C VAL A 20 2.26 -3.56 10.37
N SER A 21 3.34 -3.25 9.65
CA SER A 21 4.70 -3.67 9.99
C SER A 21 5.56 -2.47 10.37
N GLY A 22 6.36 -2.62 11.42
CA GLY A 22 7.41 -1.67 11.81
C GLY A 22 8.78 -2.24 11.55
N ARG A 23 9.74 -1.40 11.14
CA ARG A 23 11.17 -1.72 10.87
C ARG A 23 11.45 -2.69 9.72
N PHE A 24 10.59 -3.67 9.46
CA PHE A 24 10.78 -4.71 8.46
C PHE A 24 9.64 -4.66 7.43
N PRO A 25 9.84 -3.96 6.29
CA PRO A 25 8.84 -3.97 5.24
C PRO A 25 8.73 -5.37 4.64
N LEU A 26 7.50 -5.77 4.30
CA LEU A 26 7.24 -6.96 3.50
C LEU A 26 7.69 -6.67 2.05
N PRO A 27 8.62 -7.44 1.47
CA PRO A 27 9.22 -7.12 0.17
C PRO A 27 8.27 -7.30 -1.00
N THR A 28 7.29 -8.21 -0.89
CA THR A 28 6.39 -8.57 -1.98
C THR A 28 5.06 -7.83 -1.91
N TRP A 29 4.71 -7.32 -0.73
CA TRP A 29 3.45 -6.62 -0.50
C TRP A 29 3.59 -5.12 -0.79
N GLN A 30 2.58 -4.54 -1.44
CA GLN A 30 2.56 -3.10 -1.74
C GLN A 30 1.98 -2.32 -0.54
N PRO A 31 2.74 -1.41 0.10
CA PRO A 31 2.22 -0.64 1.21
C PRO A 31 1.20 0.41 0.73
N VAL A 32 0.07 0.48 1.42
CA VAL A 32 -0.98 1.50 1.19
C VAL A 32 -0.69 2.80 1.91
N ALA A 33 0.08 2.74 3.00
CA ALA A 33 0.57 3.91 3.72
C ALA A 33 1.95 3.63 4.30
N VAL A 34 2.80 4.66 4.31
CA VAL A 34 4.11 4.63 4.97
C VAL A 34 4.20 5.86 5.86
N MET A 35 4.55 5.67 7.12
CA MET A 35 4.61 6.74 8.10
C MET A 35 5.87 6.63 8.96
N GLY A 36 6.36 7.75 9.50
CA GLY A 36 7.60 7.78 10.29
C GLY A 36 8.89 7.82 9.47
N GLU A 37 10.02 8.01 10.17
CA GLU A 37 11.35 8.14 9.58
C GLU A 37 12.35 7.19 10.24
N GLY A 38 13.38 6.78 9.50
CA GLY A 38 14.43 5.91 10.00
C GLY A 38 13.91 4.59 10.58
N VAL A 39 14.26 4.32 11.83
CA VAL A 39 13.90 3.09 12.55
C VAL A 39 12.43 3.06 13.01
N ASP A 40 11.78 4.22 13.04
CA ASP A 40 10.36 4.35 13.43
C ASP A 40 9.44 4.35 12.20
N ARG A 41 10.00 4.03 11.02
CA ARG A 41 9.20 3.87 9.82
C ARG A 41 8.31 2.64 9.95
N VAL A 42 7.03 2.85 9.64
CA VAL A 42 5.96 1.87 9.63
C VAL A 42 5.30 1.82 8.26
N TRP A 43 4.84 0.63 7.89
CA TRP A 43 4.15 0.34 6.63
C TRP A 43 2.83 -0.33 6.92
N ALA A 44 1.75 0.17 6.32
CA ALA A 44 0.45 -0.48 6.32
C ALA A 44 0.22 -1.14 4.97
N TYR A 45 -0.36 -2.32 4.99
CA TYR A 45 -0.68 -3.12 3.82
C TYR A 45 -2.12 -3.62 3.93
N ASP A 46 -2.86 -3.57 2.82
CA ASP A 46 -4.19 -4.15 2.74
C ASP A 46 -4.13 -5.55 2.14
N VAL A 47 -4.81 -6.49 2.79
CA VAL A 47 -5.00 -7.87 2.31
C VAL A 47 -6.11 -7.83 1.27
N HIS A 48 -5.71 -7.86 0.00
CA HIS A 48 -6.62 -7.96 -1.12
C HIS A 48 -6.78 -9.43 -1.46
N SER A 49 -8.02 -9.93 -1.47
CA SER A 49 -8.29 -11.21 -2.10
C SER A 49 -7.97 -11.05 -3.59
N THR A 50 -7.24 -12.01 -4.15
CA THR A 50 -6.81 -12.01 -5.56
C THR A 50 -7.97 -12.13 -6.57
N ASP A 51 -9.22 -11.93 -6.14
CA ASP A 51 -10.43 -12.07 -6.98
C ASP A 51 -11.06 -10.73 -7.39
N GLY A 52 -10.59 -9.60 -6.86
CA GLY A 52 -11.07 -8.28 -7.24
C GLY A 52 -10.13 -7.58 -8.22
N PRO A 53 -10.63 -6.81 -9.21
CA PRO A 53 -9.77 -5.89 -9.96
C PRO A 53 -9.04 -5.00 -8.97
N PRO A 54 -7.77 -4.64 -9.20
CA PRO A 54 -7.05 -3.73 -8.33
C PRO A 54 -7.85 -2.44 -8.29
N CYS A 55 -8.62 -2.26 -7.22
CA CYS A 55 -9.30 -1.01 -6.94
C CYS A 55 -8.17 -0.03 -6.79
N SER A 56 -7.93 0.74 -7.84
CA SER A 56 -6.85 1.70 -7.92
C SER A 56 -6.91 2.49 -6.64
N SER A 57 -5.91 2.23 -5.80
CA SER A 57 -5.68 2.97 -4.58
C SER A 57 -5.88 4.43 -4.93
N LEU A 58 -6.78 5.08 -4.20
CA LEU A 58 -7.06 6.50 -4.32
C LEU A 58 -5.74 7.24 -4.08
N GLN A 59 -4.95 7.40 -5.13
CA GLN A 59 -3.89 8.37 -5.15
C GLN A 59 -4.62 9.70 -4.91
N PRO A 60 -4.19 10.54 -3.95
CA PRO A 60 -4.64 11.92 -3.95
C PRO A 60 -4.25 12.46 -5.33
N LYS A 61 -5.27 12.62 -6.18
CA LYS A 61 -5.18 13.27 -7.48
C LYS A 61 -4.50 14.62 -7.23
N ASN A 62 -3.20 14.67 -7.45
CA ASN A 62 -2.54 15.94 -7.64
C ASN A 62 -3.31 16.57 -8.82
N PRO A 63 -3.92 17.76 -8.65
CA PRO A 63 -4.64 18.37 -9.76
C PRO A 63 -3.68 18.42 -10.94
N PRO A 64 -4.11 18.06 -12.16
CA PRO A 64 -3.25 18.18 -13.32
C PRO A 64 -2.75 19.62 -13.34
N ARG A 65 -1.42 19.78 -13.27
CA ARG A 65 -0.73 21.07 -13.43
C ARG A 65 -1.45 21.80 -14.54
N ALA A 66 -2.15 22.88 -14.21
CA ALA A 66 -2.99 23.62 -15.14
C ALA A 66 -2.15 23.92 -16.39
N SER A 67 -2.44 23.19 -17.45
CA SER A 67 -1.89 23.46 -18.76
C SER A 67 -2.37 24.84 -19.15
N SER A 68 -1.40 25.73 -19.34
CA SER A 68 -1.43 26.83 -20.29
C SER A 68 -2.83 27.40 -20.56
N TRP A 69 -3.23 28.40 -19.77
CA TRP A 69 -4.19 29.38 -20.28
C TRP A 69 -3.46 30.20 -21.35
N GLY A 70 -3.38 29.65 -22.55
CA GLY A 70 -3.38 30.48 -23.74
C GLY A 70 -4.77 31.07 -23.85
N ASN A 71 -4.88 32.39 -23.74
CA ASN A 71 -5.99 33.16 -24.27
C ASN A 71 -5.60 34.64 -24.42
N LYS A 72 -5.41 34.99 -25.70
CA LYS A 72 -5.66 36.30 -26.36
C LYS A 72 -4.57 37.36 -26.35
#